data_AF-A0A3N5JVP7-F1
#
_entry.id   AF-A0A3N5JVP7-F1
#
_cell.length_a   1.000
_cell.length_b   1.000
_cell.length_c   1.000
_cell.angle_alpha   90.00
_cell.angle_beta   90.00
_cell.angle_gamma   90.00
#
_symmetry.space_group_name_H-M   'P 1'
#
loop_
_entity.id
_entity.type
_entity.pdbx_description
1 polymer ?
#
loop_
_entity_poly.entity_id
_entity_poly.type
_entity_poly.pdbx_seq_one_letter_code
_entity_poly.pdbx_strand_id
1 'polypeptide(L)'
;MITLKKRYARPALWGFFICIAAASFLFLVRNSIPGYEHYRWNSERDEQRTYAARIIHNAFHVRIEKLAKIAENVSGDTAFSAARNVPDHSAVLKLFQSLQSYKLVDDQSIDLVDSSGNLIAWNGPSIASGDNREIDPHASQPFTVITQYGLRTYLTVGRRIADARLSVLVSEPLEVNSPISNRFVQKVSFSAELGELLNTQIILRLPQTYKASPEEYCVPVIDQSGKTIAELFLLETTLAGQISSDMERCDLFIAICLAIASVFLVVAGMSW
;
A
#
# COMPACT_ATOMS: atom_id res chain seq x y z
N MET A 1 39.61 57.57 -4.07
CA MET A 1 39.38 56.24 -4.66
C MET A 1 39.67 55.19 -3.60
N ILE A 2 38.73 54.99 -2.65
CA ILE A 2 38.80 53.86 -1.71
C ILE A 2 38.58 52.63 -2.58
N THR A 3 39.64 51.89 -2.82
CA THR A 3 39.70 50.78 -3.77
C THR A 3 38.57 49.79 -3.49
N LEU A 4 37.84 49.38 -4.54
CA LEU A 4 36.75 48.40 -4.47
C LEU A 4 37.11 47.18 -3.60
N LYS A 5 38.39 46.81 -3.55
CA LYS A 5 38.99 45.78 -2.67
C LYS A 5 38.53 45.84 -1.20
N LYS A 6 38.52 47.02 -0.56
CA LYS A 6 38.11 47.11 0.87
C LYS A 6 36.60 46.94 1.10
N ARG A 7 35.76 47.13 0.08
CA ARG A 7 34.30 47.01 0.21
C ARG A 7 33.84 45.56 0.32
N TYR A 8 34.57 44.61 -0.26
CA TYR A 8 34.18 43.18 -0.27
C TYR A 8 34.83 42.36 0.84
N ALA A 9 35.94 42.81 1.42
CA ALA A 9 36.64 42.10 2.50
C ALA A 9 35.80 41.96 3.79
N ARG A 10 35.08 43.01 4.19
CA ARG A 10 34.26 42.97 5.42
C ARG A 10 33.03 42.05 5.26
N PRO A 11 32.21 42.15 4.20
CA PRO A 11 31.11 41.21 3.97
C PRO A 11 31.57 39.75 3.85
N ALA A 12 32.71 39.49 3.20
CA ALA A 12 33.25 38.14 3.07
C ALA A 12 33.67 37.54 4.42
N LEU A 13 34.31 38.32 5.29
CA LEU A 13 34.65 37.89 6.65
C LEU A 13 33.41 37.60 7.49
N TRP A 14 32.36 38.42 7.39
CA TRP A 14 31.07 38.15 8.05
C TRP A 14 30.43 36.85 7.54
N GLY A 15 30.45 36.62 6.22
CA GLY A 15 29.99 35.37 5.62
C GLY A 15 30.74 34.15 6.16
N PHE A 16 32.07 34.23 6.28
CA PHE A 16 32.89 33.20 6.88
C PHE A 16 32.48 32.88 8.33
N PHE A 17 32.38 33.90 9.20
CA PHE A 17 32.01 33.67 10.60
C PHE A 17 30.61 33.10 10.76
N ILE A 18 29.65 33.53 9.93
CA ILE A 18 28.29 32.97 9.92
C ILE A 18 28.33 31.49 9.54
N CYS A 19 29.08 31.11 8.50
CA CYS A 19 29.20 29.71 8.09
C CYS A 19 29.87 28.83 9.15
N ILE A 20 30.91 29.33 9.83
CA ILE A 20 31.56 28.60 10.93
C ILE A 20 30.63 28.46 12.15
N ALA A 21 29.89 29.51 12.50
CA ALA A 21 28.90 29.44 13.56
C ALA A 21 27.78 28.44 13.24
N ALA A 22 27.28 28.45 12.00
CA ALA A 22 26.29 27.49 11.52
C ALA A 22 26.82 26.04 11.54
N ALA A 23 28.03 25.79 11.07
CA ALA A 23 28.67 24.47 11.12
C ALA A 23 28.86 23.99 12.57
N SER A 24 29.27 24.89 13.47
CA SER A 24 29.44 24.57 14.90
C SER A 24 28.10 24.23 15.56
N PHE A 25 27.04 24.97 15.22
CA PHE A 25 25.69 24.67 15.68
C PHE A 25 25.20 23.32 15.15
N LEU A 26 25.36 23.04 13.86
CA LEU A 26 25.00 21.74 13.27
C LEU A 26 25.77 20.58 13.90
N PHE A 27 27.04 20.77 14.26
CA PHE A 27 27.82 19.78 14.99
C PHE A 27 27.26 19.49 16.39
N LEU A 28 26.79 20.51 17.11
CA LEU A 28 26.11 20.33 18.40
C LEU A 28 24.78 19.60 18.24
N VAL A 29 24.00 19.94 17.20
CA VAL A 29 22.76 19.23 16.86
C VAL A 29 23.05 17.76 16.55
N ARG A 30 24.06 17.48 15.72
CA ARG A 30 24.49 16.12 15.36
C ARG A 30 24.74 15.24 16.59
N ASN A 31 25.43 15.77 17.60
CA ASN A 31 25.73 15.02 18.83
C ASN A 31 24.47 14.73 19.68
N SER A 32 23.39 15.48 19.47
CA SER A 32 22.12 15.30 20.18
C SER A 32 21.18 14.32 19.47
N ILE A 33 21.43 13.98 18.19
CA ILE A 33 20.58 13.10 17.37
C ILE A 33 20.36 11.73 18.01
N PRO A 34 21.38 10.98 18.47
CA PRO A 34 21.16 9.64 19.02
C PRO A 34 20.22 9.64 20.23
N GLY A 35 20.35 10.64 21.11
CA GLY A 35 19.50 10.78 22.28
C GLY A 35 18.06 11.16 21.91
N TYR A 36 17.91 12.08 20.94
CA TYR A 36 16.60 12.48 20.42
C TYR A 36 15.87 11.31 19.75
N GLU A 37 16.53 10.59 18.85
CA GLU A 37 15.96 9.45 18.13
C GLU A 37 15.63 8.30 19.10
N HIS A 38 16.45 8.05 20.12
CA HIS A 38 16.12 7.06 21.15
C HIS A 38 14.84 7.40 21.92
N TYR A 39 14.69 8.66 22.34
CA TYR A 39 13.49 9.13 23.03
C TYR A 39 12.27 8.98 22.13
N ARG A 40 12.37 9.51 20.90
CA ARG A 40 11.31 9.51 19.90
C ARG A 40 10.89 8.08 19.52
N TRP A 41 11.84 7.18 19.32
CA TRP A 41 11.58 5.77 19.01
C TRP A 41 10.79 5.07 20.11
N ASN A 42 11.11 5.35 21.38
CA ASN A 42 10.40 4.74 22.50
C ASN A 42 9.00 5.32 22.71
N SER A 43 8.76 6.58 22.36
CA SER A 43 7.46 7.23 22.54
C SER A 43 6.52 7.09 21.34
N GLU A 44 7.03 7.16 20.11
CA GLU A 44 6.20 7.30 18.91
C GLU A 44 5.99 6.00 18.14
N ARG A 45 6.80 4.95 18.38
CA ARG A 45 6.74 3.72 17.58
C ARG A 45 5.38 3.04 17.64
N ASP A 46 4.80 2.92 18.82
CA ASP A 46 3.48 2.28 18.98
C ASP A 46 2.35 3.12 18.38
N GLU A 47 2.47 4.44 18.43
CA GLU A 47 1.53 5.37 17.79
C GLU A 47 1.62 5.26 16.25
N GLN A 48 2.83 5.22 15.69
CA GLN A 48 3.06 5.04 14.25
C GLN A 48 2.52 3.70 13.76
N ARG A 49 2.74 2.61 14.52
CA ARG A 49 2.19 1.27 14.24
C ARG A 49 0.67 1.26 14.24
N THR A 50 0.06 1.90 15.24
CA THR A 50 -1.40 2.01 15.36
C THR A 50 -1.97 2.84 14.22
N TYR A 51 -1.31 3.95 13.87
CA TYR A 51 -1.68 4.81 12.75
C TYR A 51 -1.62 4.06 11.41
N ALA A 52 -0.52 3.34 11.15
CA ALA A 52 -0.34 2.54 9.94
C ALA A 52 -1.37 1.42 9.85
N ALA A 53 -1.59 0.67 10.94
CA ALA A 53 -2.61 -0.37 10.99
C ALA A 53 -4.01 0.18 10.66
N ARG A 54 -4.38 1.33 11.25
CA ARG A 54 -5.67 1.99 10.98
C ARG A 54 -5.83 2.35 9.50
N ILE A 55 -4.79 2.89 8.88
CA ILE A 55 -4.81 3.22 7.45
C ILE A 55 -5.02 1.97 6.59
N ILE A 56 -4.26 0.91 6.87
CA ILE A 56 -4.36 -0.36 6.15
C ILE A 56 -5.77 -0.93 6.29
N HIS A 57 -6.30 -1.00 7.51
CA HIS A 57 -7.65 -1.50 7.77
C HIS A 57 -8.71 -0.67 7.05
N ASN A 58 -8.61 0.66 7.08
CA ASN A 58 -9.55 1.54 6.38
C ASN A 58 -9.50 1.33 4.86
N ALA A 59 -8.30 1.20 4.28
CA ALA A 59 -8.14 0.98 2.85
C ALA A 59 -8.76 -0.35 2.41
N PHE A 60 -8.58 -1.43 3.18
CA PHE A 60 -9.27 -2.71 2.93
C PHE A 60 -10.77 -2.58 3.11
N HIS A 61 -11.24 -1.96 4.19
CA HIS A 61 -12.66 -1.80 4.46
C HIS A 61 -13.39 -1.11 3.30
N VAL A 62 -12.82 -0.01 2.78
CA VAL A 62 -13.39 0.72 1.64
C VAL A 62 -13.49 -0.17 0.40
N ARG A 63 -12.46 -0.96 0.10
CA ARG A 63 -12.47 -1.88 -1.04
C ARG A 63 -13.48 -3.02 -0.85
N ILE A 64 -13.52 -3.62 0.34
CA ILE A 64 -14.48 -4.69 0.68
C ILE A 64 -15.92 -4.17 0.57
N GLU A 65 -16.22 -3.01 1.14
CA GLU A 65 -17.56 -2.41 1.10
C GLU A 65 -18.00 -2.12 -0.34
N LYS A 66 -17.09 -1.63 -1.20
CA LYS A 66 -17.34 -1.42 -2.62
C LYS A 66 -17.71 -2.72 -3.34
N LEU A 67 -16.94 -3.80 -3.12
CA LEU A 67 -17.22 -5.11 -3.72
C LEU A 67 -18.52 -5.73 -3.16
N ALA A 68 -18.75 -5.60 -1.87
CA ALA A 68 -19.98 -6.07 -1.20
C ALA A 68 -21.23 -5.40 -1.76
N LYS A 69 -21.17 -4.10 -2.05
CA LYS A 69 -22.27 -3.35 -2.67
C LYS A 69 -22.58 -3.83 -4.09
N ILE A 70 -21.55 -4.19 -4.87
CA ILE A 70 -21.77 -4.79 -6.20
C ILE A 70 -22.41 -6.18 -6.04
N ALA A 71 -21.88 -7.00 -5.14
CA ALA A 71 -22.42 -8.33 -4.88
C ALA A 71 -23.89 -8.27 -4.43
N GLU A 72 -24.24 -7.28 -3.60
CA GLU A 72 -25.61 -6.99 -3.20
C GLU A 72 -26.50 -6.63 -4.38
N ASN A 73 -26.07 -5.69 -5.23
CA ASN A 73 -26.82 -5.25 -6.39
C ASN A 73 -27.07 -6.39 -7.40
N VAL A 74 -26.07 -7.26 -7.62
CA VAL A 74 -26.21 -8.44 -8.48
C VAL A 74 -27.15 -9.46 -7.83
N SER A 75 -27.00 -9.70 -6.52
CA SER A 75 -27.86 -10.65 -5.80
C SER A 75 -29.33 -10.22 -5.69
N GLY A 76 -29.59 -8.92 -5.75
CA GLY A 76 -30.94 -8.35 -5.71
C GLY A 76 -31.62 -8.25 -7.08
N ASP A 77 -30.91 -8.48 -8.18
CA ASP A 77 -31.50 -8.43 -9.51
C ASP A 77 -32.29 -9.72 -9.82
N THR A 78 -33.59 -9.53 -10.05
CA THR A 78 -34.58 -10.59 -10.25
C THR A 78 -34.30 -11.43 -11.48
N ALA A 79 -33.54 -10.92 -12.46
CA ALA A 79 -33.10 -11.67 -13.63
C ALA A 79 -32.20 -12.86 -13.26
N PHE A 80 -31.36 -12.73 -12.23
CA PHE A 80 -30.47 -13.80 -11.77
C PHE A 80 -31.23 -14.88 -11.00
N SER A 81 -32.23 -14.49 -10.20
CA SER A 81 -33.13 -15.43 -9.52
C SER A 81 -34.00 -16.23 -10.51
N ALA A 82 -34.39 -15.61 -11.63
CA ALA A 82 -35.19 -16.25 -12.68
C ALA A 82 -34.39 -17.24 -13.55
N ALA A 83 -33.08 -17.03 -13.70
CA ALA A 83 -32.20 -17.89 -14.50
C ALA A 83 -32.05 -19.33 -13.98
N ARG A 84 -32.49 -19.59 -12.73
CA ARG A 84 -32.58 -20.93 -12.12
C ARG A 84 -33.38 -21.94 -12.97
N ASN A 85 -34.41 -21.47 -13.67
CA ASN A 85 -35.47 -22.35 -14.20
C ASN A 85 -35.44 -22.53 -15.71
N VAL A 86 -34.46 -21.95 -16.41
CA VAL A 86 -34.46 -21.90 -17.88
C VAL A 86 -33.25 -22.64 -18.43
N PRO A 87 -33.41 -23.87 -18.97
CA PRO A 87 -32.33 -24.61 -19.64
C PRO A 87 -31.96 -24.03 -21.01
N ASP A 88 -32.38 -22.80 -21.31
CA ASP A 88 -32.19 -22.17 -22.61
C ASP A 88 -30.88 -21.37 -22.62
N HIS A 89 -30.03 -21.68 -23.58
CA HIS A 89 -28.75 -21.02 -23.83
C HIS A 89 -28.92 -19.49 -23.98
N SER A 90 -30.08 -19.05 -24.46
CA SER A 90 -30.43 -17.64 -24.62
C SER A 90 -30.55 -16.88 -23.29
N ALA A 91 -30.99 -17.54 -22.22
CA ALA A 91 -31.13 -16.94 -20.89
C ALA A 91 -29.76 -16.76 -20.21
N VAL A 92 -28.87 -17.75 -20.35
CA VAL A 92 -27.48 -17.67 -19.86
C VAL A 92 -26.70 -16.56 -20.57
N LEU A 93 -26.88 -16.41 -21.88
CA LEU A 93 -26.26 -15.32 -22.65
C LEU A 93 -26.73 -13.93 -22.20
N LYS A 94 -28.04 -13.75 -21.96
CA LYS A 94 -28.57 -12.48 -21.42
C LYS A 94 -28.02 -12.17 -20.03
N LEU A 95 -27.82 -13.20 -19.22
CA LEU A 95 -27.26 -13.11 -17.88
C LEU A 95 -25.76 -12.76 -17.91
N PHE A 96 -24.99 -13.30 -18.86
CA PHE A 96 -23.61 -12.89 -19.11
C PHE A 96 -23.53 -11.40 -19.52
N GLN A 97 -24.44 -10.95 -20.38
CA GLN A 97 -24.53 -9.55 -20.81
C GLN A 97 -24.94 -8.63 -19.65
N SER A 98 -25.87 -9.04 -18.79
CA SER A 98 -26.28 -8.22 -17.65
C SER A 98 -25.16 -8.05 -16.62
N LEU A 99 -24.31 -9.06 -16.40
CA LEU A 99 -23.13 -8.93 -15.53
C LEU A 99 -22.17 -7.81 -15.96
N GLN A 100 -22.13 -7.44 -17.25
CA GLN A 100 -21.32 -6.32 -17.74
C GLN A 100 -21.73 -4.97 -17.17
N SER A 101 -23.01 -4.76 -16.85
CA SER A 101 -23.49 -3.48 -16.32
C SER A 101 -23.05 -3.21 -14.88
N TYR A 102 -22.70 -4.27 -14.12
CA TYR A 102 -22.30 -4.18 -12.72
C TYR A 102 -20.81 -3.95 -12.53
N LYS A 103 -20.03 -4.08 -13.60
CA LYS A 103 -18.58 -3.96 -13.56
C LYS A 103 -18.17 -2.50 -13.45
N LEU A 104 -17.34 -2.19 -12.45
CA LEU A 104 -16.83 -0.83 -12.25
C LEU A 104 -15.51 -0.57 -12.99
N VAL A 105 -14.69 -1.61 -13.20
CA VAL A 105 -13.37 -1.53 -13.83
C VAL A 105 -13.07 -2.80 -14.62
N ASP A 106 -12.33 -2.69 -15.72
CA ASP A 106 -12.07 -3.79 -16.68
C ASP A 106 -11.40 -5.03 -16.09
N ASP A 107 -10.66 -4.86 -15.00
CA ASP A 107 -9.94 -5.95 -14.33
C ASP A 107 -10.77 -6.65 -13.23
N GLN A 108 -11.97 -6.14 -12.92
CA GLN A 108 -12.86 -6.79 -11.96
C GLN A 108 -13.44 -8.07 -12.55
N SER A 109 -13.53 -9.11 -11.73
CA SER A 109 -14.28 -10.33 -12.04
C SER A 109 -15.60 -10.35 -11.31
N ILE A 110 -16.66 -10.78 -11.99
CA ILE A 110 -17.94 -11.12 -11.36
C ILE A 110 -18.26 -12.55 -11.78
N ASP A 111 -18.15 -13.49 -10.86
CA ASP A 111 -18.44 -14.90 -11.08
C ASP A 111 -19.78 -15.27 -10.42
N LEU A 112 -20.60 -16.04 -11.12
CA LEU A 112 -21.79 -16.69 -10.59
C LEU A 112 -21.53 -18.18 -10.49
N VAL A 113 -21.59 -18.70 -9.27
CA VAL A 113 -21.32 -20.12 -8.99
C VAL A 113 -22.55 -20.79 -8.40
N ASP A 114 -22.71 -22.08 -8.69
CA ASP A 114 -23.72 -22.92 -8.05
C ASP A 114 -23.29 -23.34 -6.62
N SER A 115 -24.18 -24.05 -5.92
CA SER A 115 -23.90 -24.56 -4.56
C SER A 115 -22.77 -25.57 -4.50
N SER A 116 -22.33 -26.11 -5.62
CA SER A 116 -21.20 -27.03 -5.72
C SER A 116 -19.90 -26.31 -6.10
N GLY A 117 -19.94 -24.99 -6.28
CA GLY A 117 -18.81 -24.17 -6.73
C GLY A 117 -18.62 -24.13 -8.25
N ASN A 118 -19.52 -24.71 -9.05
CA ASN A 118 -19.39 -24.70 -10.50
C ASN A 118 -19.75 -23.33 -11.06
N LEU A 119 -18.93 -22.84 -11.99
CA LEU A 119 -19.16 -21.59 -12.67
C LEU A 119 -20.33 -21.70 -13.66
N ILE A 120 -21.34 -20.85 -13.49
CA ILE A 120 -22.53 -20.76 -14.37
C ILE A 120 -22.34 -19.65 -15.39
N ALA A 121 -21.88 -18.50 -14.93
CA ALA A 121 -21.62 -17.32 -15.74
C ALA A 121 -20.53 -16.50 -15.07
N TRP A 122 -19.75 -15.77 -15.87
CA TRP A 122 -18.73 -14.89 -15.36
C TRP A 122 -18.60 -13.65 -16.21
N ASN A 123 -17.92 -12.64 -15.69
CA ASN A 123 -17.46 -11.53 -16.48
C ASN A 123 -16.08 -11.11 -15.99
N GLY A 124 -15.11 -11.06 -16.91
CA GLY A 124 -13.73 -10.73 -16.60
C GLY A 124 -12.87 -11.98 -16.35
N PRO A 125 -11.69 -11.81 -15.73
CA PRO A 125 -10.81 -12.92 -15.41
C PRO A 125 -11.41 -13.76 -14.27
N SER A 126 -12.14 -14.83 -14.61
CA SER A 126 -12.82 -15.67 -13.62
C SER A 126 -11.84 -16.30 -12.64
N ILE A 127 -12.11 -16.15 -11.34
CA ILE A 127 -11.29 -16.70 -10.24
C ILE A 127 -11.90 -17.99 -9.66
N ALA A 128 -13.16 -18.29 -10.01
CA ALA A 128 -13.85 -19.51 -9.61
C ALA A 128 -13.46 -20.74 -10.45
N SER A 129 -12.79 -20.53 -11.59
CA SER A 129 -12.36 -21.62 -12.49
C SER A 129 -11.14 -22.42 -11.99
N GLY A 130 -10.49 -21.97 -10.90
CA GLY A 130 -9.40 -22.68 -10.23
C GLY A 130 -9.87 -23.53 -9.05
N ASP A 131 -9.06 -24.50 -8.62
CA ASP A 131 -9.28 -25.39 -7.46
C ASP A 131 -9.24 -24.60 -6.12
N ASN A 132 -10.15 -23.63 -5.95
CA ASN A 132 -10.19 -22.65 -4.87
C ASN A 132 -11.02 -23.17 -3.70
N ARG A 133 -10.40 -24.03 -2.89
CA ARG A 133 -10.98 -24.63 -1.67
C ARG A 133 -11.37 -23.63 -0.57
N GLU A 134 -11.03 -22.35 -0.75
CA GLU A 134 -11.25 -21.29 0.25
C GLU A 134 -12.55 -20.52 0.04
N ILE A 135 -13.20 -20.71 -1.11
CA ILE A 135 -14.52 -20.13 -1.39
C ILE A 135 -15.55 -21.09 -0.81
N ASP A 136 -16.26 -20.67 0.24
CA ASP A 136 -17.37 -21.44 0.80
C ASP A 136 -18.69 -20.99 0.15
N PRO A 137 -19.20 -21.72 -0.87
CA PRO A 137 -20.46 -21.38 -1.52
C PRO A 137 -21.68 -21.57 -0.60
N HIS A 138 -21.51 -22.20 0.58
CA HIS A 138 -22.57 -22.40 1.56
C HIS A 138 -22.64 -21.31 2.63
N ALA A 139 -21.68 -20.38 2.66
CA ALA A 139 -21.68 -19.28 3.60
C ALA A 139 -23.02 -18.52 3.54
N SER A 140 -23.70 -18.46 4.70
CA SER A 140 -24.98 -17.77 4.85
C SER A 140 -24.84 -16.25 4.90
N GLN A 141 -23.62 -15.77 5.17
CA GLN A 141 -23.26 -14.36 5.23
C GLN A 141 -22.27 -14.01 4.11
N PRO A 142 -22.17 -12.72 3.74
CA PRO A 142 -21.09 -12.27 2.88
C PRO A 142 -19.74 -12.70 3.49
N PHE A 143 -18.85 -13.22 2.66
CA PHE A 143 -17.52 -13.61 3.08
C PHE A 143 -16.47 -12.88 2.26
N THR A 144 -15.34 -12.59 2.88
CA THR A 144 -14.19 -12.00 2.21
C THR A 144 -13.05 -13.01 2.18
N VAL A 145 -12.38 -13.13 1.03
CA VAL A 145 -11.19 -13.97 0.90
C VAL A 145 -10.18 -13.29 -0.01
N ILE A 146 -8.90 -13.49 0.28
CA ILE A 146 -7.80 -13.06 -0.57
C ILE A 146 -7.13 -14.31 -1.12
N THR A 147 -7.17 -14.49 -2.43
CA THR A 147 -6.65 -15.70 -3.09
C THR A 147 -5.62 -15.33 -4.14
N GLN A 148 -4.62 -16.19 -4.30
CA GLN A 148 -3.69 -16.09 -5.41
C GLN A 148 -4.21 -16.92 -6.59
N TYR A 149 -4.38 -16.28 -7.74
CA TYR A 149 -4.75 -16.94 -8.99
C TYR A 149 -3.82 -16.53 -10.13
N GLY A 150 -3.11 -17.51 -10.68
CA GLY A 150 -2.07 -17.28 -11.68
C GLY A 150 -0.99 -16.32 -11.16
N LEU A 151 -0.78 -15.21 -11.87
CA LEU A 151 0.22 -14.18 -11.53
C LEU A 151 -0.36 -13.04 -10.69
N ARG A 152 -1.59 -13.15 -10.19
CA ARG A 152 -2.28 -12.06 -9.48
C ARG A 152 -2.82 -12.54 -8.13
N THR A 153 -2.87 -11.62 -7.17
CA THR A 153 -3.64 -11.79 -5.93
C THR A 153 -4.93 -11.01 -6.03
N TYR A 154 -6.05 -11.62 -5.65
CA TYR A 154 -7.37 -11.04 -5.76
C TYR A 154 -8.02 -10.90 -4.38
N LEU A 155 -8.65 -9.76 -4.14
CA LEU A 155 -9.64 -9.59 -3.08
C LEU A 155 -11.00 -10.01 -3.63
N THR A 156 -11.65 -10.94 -2.96
CA THR A 156 -12.94 -11.49 -3.36
C THR A 156 -13.95 -11.30 -2.25
N VAL A 157 -15.11 -10.76 -2.60
CA VAL A 157 -16.29 -10.76 -1.73
C VAL A 157 -17.35 -11.66 -2.34
N GLY A 158 -17.73 -12.69 -1.60
CA GLY A 158 -18.79 -13.61 -1.97
C GLY A 158 -20.09 -13.29 -1.24
N ARG A 159 -21.21 -13.37 -1.95
CA ARG A 159 -22.55 -13.24 -1.37
C ARG A 159 -23.51 -14.25 -1.98
N ARG A 160 -24.27 -14.91 -1.13
CA ARG A 160 -25.32 -15.82 -1.57
C ARG A 160 -26.54 -15.05 -2.08
N ILE A 161 -27.11 -15.50 -3.18
CA ILE A 161 -28.38 -14.99 -3.70
C ILE A 161 -29.51 -15.65 -2.92
N ALA A 162 -30.39 -14.84 -2.30
CA ALA A 162 -31.56 -15.36 -1.58
C ALA A 162 -32.44 -16.18 -2.54
N ASP A 163 -32.99 -17.31 -2.08
CA ASP A 163 -33.84 -18.25 -2.84
C ASP A 163 -33.19 -19.01 -4.01
N ALA A 164 -31.94 -18.70 -4.34
CA ALA A 164 -31.15 -19.42 -5.33
C ALA A 164 -30.03 -20.21 -4.63
N ARG A 165 -29.74 -21.43 -5.10
CA ARG A 165 -28.53 -22.17 -4.69
C ARG A 165 -27.29 -21.61 -5.40
N LEU A 166 -27.21 -20.28 -5.49
CA LEU A 166 -26.22 -19.54 -6.26
C LEU A 166 -25.50 -18.54 -5.36
N SER A 167 -24.23 -18.32 -5.65
CA SER A 167 -23.41 -17.31 -5.00
C SER A 167 -22.76 -16.42 -6.06
N VAL A 168 -22.77 -15.11 -5.80
CA VAL A 168 -22.04 -14.11 -6.57
C VAL A 168 -20.69 -13.92 -5.91
N LEU A 169 -19.62 -13.94 -6.70
CA LEU A 169 -18.27 -13.62 -6.26
C LEU A 169 -17.80 -12.40 -7.03
N VAL A 170 -17.52 -11.31 -6.33
CA VAL A 170 -17.02 -10.07 -6.93
C VAL A 170 -15.57 -9.91 -6.52
N SER A 171 -14.68 -9.81 -7.50
CA SER A 171 -13.24 -9.91 -7.27
C SER A 171 -12.48 -8.77 -7.94
N GLU A 172 -11.51 -8.20 -7.23
CA GLU A 172 -10.61 -7.16 -7.74
C GLU A 172 -9.16 -7.58 -7.53
N PRO A 173 -8.27 -7.43 -8.52
CA PRO A 173 -6.85 -7.74 -8.33
C PRO A 173 -6.19 -6.69 -7.41
N LEU A 174 -5.52 -7.17 -6.38
CA LEU A 174 -4.72 -6.38 -5.42
C LEU A 174 -3.25 -6.29 -5.84
N GLU A 175 -2.66 -7.43 -6.23
CA GLU A 175 -1.22 -7.57 -6.47
C GLU A 175 -0.95 -8.32 -7.77
N VAL A 176 0.24 -8.10 -8.31
CA VAL A 176 0.82 -8.90 -9.40
C VAL A 176 2.07 -9.59 -8.84
N ASN A 177 1.99 -10.90 -8.65
CA ASN A 177 2.99 -11.71 -7.94
C ASN A 177 4.17 -12.15 -8.83
N SER A 178 4.38 -11.51 -9.98
CA SER A 178 5.39 -11.91 -10.97
C SER A 178 6.25 -10.74 -11.41
N PRO A 179 7.59 -10.92 -11.52
CA PRO A 179 8.51 -9.91 -12.03
C PRO A 179 8.46 -9.84 -13.57
N ILE A 180 7.26 -9.82 -14.18
CA ILE A 180 7.14 -9.44 -15.58
C ILE A 180 7.16 -7.92 -15.57
N SER A 181 8.18 -7.33 -16.22
CA SER A 181 8.46 -5.90 -16.16
C SER A 181 7.18 -5.04 -16.09
N ASN A 182 7.08 -4.20 -15.05
CA ASN A 182 6.00 -3.23 -14.84
C ASN A 182 5.72 -2.29 -16.04
N ARG A 183 6.50 -2.36 -17.12
CA ARG A 183 6.24 -1.64 -18.37
C ARG A 183 4.96 -2.08 -19.09
N PHE A 184 4.45 -3.29 -18.85
CA PHE A 184 3.27 -3.82 -19.56
C PHE A 184 2.02 -3.92 -18.70
N VAL A 185 2.14 -3.73 -17.38
CA VAL A 185 1.01 -3.71 -16.45
C VAL A 185 0.98 -2.31 -15.83
N GLN A 186 0.15 -1.42 -16.38
CA GLN A 186 -0.01 -0.03 -15.91
C GLN A 186 -0.68 0.09 -14.53
N LYS A 187 -0.66 -0.97 -13.72
CA LYS A 187 -1.42 -1.07 -12.48
C LYS A 187 -0.48 -1.02 -11.29
N VAL A 188 -0.66 0.02 -10.46
CA VAL A 188 0.03 0.15 -9.18
C VAL A 188 -0.52 -0.94 -8.24
N SER A 189 0.38 -1.73 -7.63
CA SER A 189 0.00 -2.71 -6.62
C SER A 189 -0.59 -2.01 -5.40
N PHE A 190 -1.54 -2.68 -4.73
CA PHE A 190 -2.14 -2.15 -3.53
C PHE A 190 -1.09 -1.89 -2.42
N SER A 191 -0.11 -2.78 -2.28
CA SER A 191 1.00 -2.60 -1.34
C SER A 191 1.88 -1.40 -1.69
N ALA A 192 2.06 -1.08 -2.99
CA ALA A 192 2.80 0.11 -3.40
C ALA A 192 2.01 1.39 -3.15
N GLU A 193 0.70 1.40 -3.41
CA GLU A 193 -0.20 2.53 -3.09
C GLU A 193 -0.16 2.86 -1.59
N LEU A 194 -0.30 1.83 -0.75
CA LEU A 194 -0.19 2.00 0.71
C LEU A 194 1.23 2.40 1.13
N GLY A 195 2.24 1.86 0.46
CA GLY A 195 3.64 2.16 0.74
C GLY A 195 4.00 3.61 0.45
N GLU A 196 3.46 4.19 -0.62
CA GLU A 196 3.58 5.62 -0.92
C GLU A 196 2.91 6.47 0.17
N LEU A 197 1.69 6.09 0.58
CA LEU A 197 0.93 6.82 1.59
C LEU A 197 1.56 6.76 2.99
N LEU A 198 2.17 5.64 3.35
CA LEU A 198 2.84 5.42 4.64
C LEU A 198 4.34 5.71 4.60
N ASN A 199 4.88 6.08 3.43
CA ASN A 199 6.31 6.28 3.18
C ASN A 199 7.17 5.09 3.69
N THR A 200 6.70 3.87 3.44
CA THR A 200 7.39 2.63 3.84
C THR A 200 7.18 1.53 2.81
N GLN A 201 8.07 0.54 2.79
CA GLN A 201 7.86 -0.65 1.97
C GLN A 201 6.85 -1.57 2.66
N ILE A 202 5.81 -1.94 1.92
CA ILE A 202 4.75 -2.83 2.38
C ILE A 202 4.71 -4.05 1.49
N ILE A 203 4.55 -5.21 2.11
CA ILE A 203 4.46 -6.50 1.43
C ILE A 203 3.21 -7.21 1.92
N LEU A 204 2.26 -7.46 1.01
CA LEU A 204 1.11 -8.32 1.27
C LEU A 204 1.52 -9.79 1.19
N ARG A 205 1.17 -10.58 2.21
CA ARG A 205 1.35 -12.04 2.22
C ARG A 205 0.03 -12.72 2.61
N LEU A 206 -0.15 -13.93 2.08
CA LEU A 206 -1.27 -14.80 2.47
C LEU A 206 -1.05 -15.35 3.89
N PRO A 207 -2.12 -15.53 4.68
CA PRO A 207 -2.01 -15.95 6.07
C PRO A 207 -1.27 -17.29 6.22
N GLN A 208 -0.55 -17.46 7.34
CA GLN A 208 0.16 -18.68 7.71
C GLN A 208 1.33 -19.11 6.79
N THR A 209 1.67 -18.30 5.78
CA THR A 209 2.72 -18.68 4.82
C THR A 209 4.13 -18.36 5.33
N TYR A 210 4.30 -17.32 6.17
CA TYR A 210 5.60 -16.83 6.62
C TYR A 210 5.56 -16.29 8.06
N LYS A 211 6.69 -16.38 8.78
CA LYS A 211 6.88 -15.68 10.06
C LYS A 211 7.45 -14.29 9.80
N ALA A 212 6.98 -13.29 10.56
CA ALA A 212 7.53 -11.95 10.53
C ALA A 212 9.03 -11.98 10.82
N SER A 213 9.81 -11.27 10.01
CA SER A 213 11.21 -10.98 10.33
C SER A 213 11.28 -9.99 11.50
N PRO A 214 12.39 -9.92 12.25
CA PRO A 214 12.53 -8.99 13.39
C PRO A 214 12.37 -7.50 13.00
N GLU A 215 12.58 -7.19 11.72
CA GLU A 215 12.50 -5.86 11.11
C GLU A 215 11.13 -5.59 10.46
N GLU A 216 10.19 -6.53 10.55
CA GLU A 216 8.87 -6.42 9.96
C GLU A 216 7.80 -6.24 11.03
N TYR A 217 6.95 -5.23 10.86
CA TYR A 217 5.71 -5.11 11.61
C TYR A 217 4.57 -5.73 10.83
N CYS A 218 3.92 -6.75 11.41
CA CYS A 218 2.79 -7.43 10.80
C CYS A 218 1.47 -6.78 11.23
N VAL A 219 0.67 -6.40 10.25
CA VAL A 219 -0.72 -5.95 10.41
C VAL A 219 -1.65 -7.03 9.84
N PRO A 220 -2.33 -7.81 10.69
CA PRO A 220 -3.27 -8.82 10.22
C PRO A 220 -4.56 -8.16 9.75
N VAL A 221 -5.00 -8.43 8.53
CA VAL A 221 -6.29 -7.99 8.00
C VAL A 221 -7.31 -9.08 8.28
N ILE A 222 -8.37 -8.72 8.99
CA ILE A 222 -9.38 -9.63 9.50
C ILE A 222 -10.70 -9.36 8.79
N ASP A 223 -11.39 -10.43 8.40
CA ASP A 223 -12.76 -10.36 7.85
C ASP A 223 -13.81 -10.15 8.96
N GLN A 224 -15.06 -9.88 8.57
CA GLN A 224 -16.20 -9.69 9.48
C GLN A 224 -16.42 -10.89 10.42
N SER A 225 -15.99 -12.09 10.00
CA SER A 225 -16.04 -13.34 10.77
C SER A 225 -14.92 -13.49 11.81
N GLY A 226 -13.97 -12.54 11.89
CA GLY A 226 -12.82 -12.64 12.79
C GLY A 226 -11.66 -13.48 12.24
N LYS A 227 -11.76 -13.97 11.00
CA LYS A 227 -10.71 -14.75 10.33
C LYS A 227 -9.70 -13.83 9.64
N THR A 228 -8.40 -14.09 9.82
CA THR A 228 -7.34 -13.39 9.08
C THR A 228 -7.39 -13.79 7.60
N ILE A 229 -7.53 -12.80 6.72
CA ILE A 229 -7.59 -12.97 5.26
C ILE A 229 -6.28 -12.58 4.56
N ALA A 230 -5.50 -11.68 5.14
CA ALA A 230 -4.16 -11.33 4.68
C ALA A 230 -3.32 -10.77 5.82
N GLU A 231 -2.01 -10.75 5.62
CA GLU A 231 -1.05 -10.15 6.55
C GLU A 231 -0.19 -9.17 5.76
N LEU A 232 -0.17 -7.91 6.19
CA LEU A 232 0.70 -6.88 5.59
C LEU A 232 1.90 -6.68 6.47
N PHE A 233 3.08 -6.80 5.87
CA PHE A 233 4.36 -6.63 6.53
C PHE A 233 4.92 -5.28 6.13
N LEU A 234 5.09 -4.40 7.11
CA LEU A 234 5.73 -3.11 6.94
C LEU A 234 7.20 -3.27 7.31
N LEU A 235 8.10 -2.86 6.42
CA LEU A 235 9.52 -2.82 6.73
C LEU A 235 9.77 -1.63 7.67
N GLU A 236 10.13 -1.92 8.92
CA GLU A 236 10.49 -0.86 9.87
C GLU A 236 11.95 -0.45 9.64
N THR A 237 12.21 0.85 9.52
CA THR A 237 13.58 1.35 9.59
C THR A 237 14.13 1.05 10.97
N THR A 238 15.28 0.37 11.06
CA THR A 238 15.88 0.12 12.38
C THR A 238 16.32 1.43 13.03
N LEU A 239 16.25 1.52 14.36
CA LEU A 239 16.72 2.70 15.10
C LEU A 239 18.15 3.10 14.71
N ALA A 240 19.03 2.10 14.55
CA ALA A 240 20.40 2.32 14.10
C ALA A 240 20.44 2.92 12.67
N GLY A 241 19.60 2.44 11.77
CA GLY A 241 19.46 2.98 10.41
C GLY A 241 18.95 4.43 10.40
N GLN A 242 17.96 4.75 11.25
CA GLN A 242 17.42 6.09 11.37
C GLN A 242 18.47 7.08 11.89
N ILE A 243 19.18 6.71 12.97
CA ILE A 243 20.28 7.50 13.54
C ILE A 243 21.37 7.73 12.48
N SER A 244 21.78 6.68 11.76
CA SER A 244 22.80 6.79 10.70
C SER A 244 22.36 7.77 9.60
N SER A 245 21.13 7.63 9.10
CA SER A 245 20.57 8.50 8.06
C SER A 245 20.54 9.97 8.49
N ASP A 246 20.07 10.27 9.71
CA ASP A 246 19.95 11.65 10.16
C ASP A 246 21.31 12.26 10.54
N MET A 247 22.26 11.45 11.01
CA MET A 247 23.66 11.86 11.16
C MET A 247 24.31 12.16 9.82
N GLU A 248 24.12 11.33 8.79
CA GLU A 248 24.65 11.55 7.44
C GLU A 248 24.11 12.84 6.81
N ARG A 249 22.81 13.13 6.99
CA ARG A 249 22.21 14.40 6.57
C ARG A 249 22.87 15.59 7.25
N CYS A 250 23.10 15.51 8.56
CA CYS A 250 23.78 16.59 9.28
C CYS A 250 25.25 16.73 8.83
N ASP A 251 25.96 15.64 8.60
CA ASP A 251 27.33 15.65 8.09
C ASP A 251 27.40 16.30 6.70
N LEU A 252 26.43 16.04 5.82
CA LEU A 252 26.31 16.72 4.53
C LEU A 252 26.12 18.23 4.70
N PHE A 253 25.23 18.68 5.59
CA PHE A 253 25.01 20.11 5.81
C PHE A 253 26.23 20.80 6.43
N ILE A 254 26.93 20.14 7.37
CA ILE A 254 28.19 20.64 7.93
C ILE A 254 29.22 20.80 6.81
N ALA A 255 29.37 19.81 5.93
CA ALA A 255 30.28 19.87 4.80
C ALA A 255 29.94 21.03 3.84
N ILE A 256 28.65 21.25 3.55
CA ILE A 256 28.18 22.38 2.74
C ILE A 256 28.54 23.72 3.41
N CYS A 257 28.30 23.88 4.71
CA CYS A 257 28.65 25.10 5.44
C CYS A 257 30.15 25.37 5.41
N LEU A 258 30.99 24.33 5.59
CA LEU A 258 32.45 24.45 5.54
C LEU A 258 32.95 24.77 4.12
N ALA A 259 32.33 24.19 3.09
CA ALA A 259 32.64 24.51 1.69
C ALA A 259 32.31 25.97 1.36
N ILE A 260 31.17 26.49 1.83
CA ILE A 260 30.81 27.90 1.64
C ILE A 260 31.77 28.81 2.44
N ALA A 261 32.14 28.42 3.66
CA ALA A 261 33.12 29.15 4.48
C ALA A 261 34.47 29.29 3.75
N SER A 262 34.96 28.21 3.13
CA SER A 262 36.24 28.26 2.40
C SER A 262 36.20 29.20 1.20
N VAL A 263 35.07 29.28 0.48
CA VAL A 263 34.85 30.28 -0.59
C VAL A 263 34.92 31.70 -0.03
N PHE A 264 34.25 31.98 1.08
CA PHE A 264 34.31 33.30 1.72
C PHE A 264 35.72 33.66 2.21
N LEU A 265 36.48 32.68 2.71
CA LEU A 265 37.87 32.87 3.12
C LEU A 265 38.75 33.25 1.92
N VAL A 266 38.60 32.56 0.78
CA VAL A 266 39.34 32.87 -0.47
C VAL A 266 38.98 34.26 -0.98
N VAL A 267 37.69 34.62 -1.01
CA VAL A 267 37.24 35.95 -1.43
C VAL A 267 37.80 37.04 -0.51
N ALA A 268 37.80 36.81 0.80
CA ALA A 268 38.41 37.73 1.76
C ALA A 268 39.92 37.88 1.53
N GLY A 269 40.64 36.76 1.32
CA GLY A 269 42.08 36.74 1.07
C GLY A 269 42.50 37.41 -0.24
N MET A 270 41.72 37.24 -1.32
CA MET A 270 41.94 37.94 -2.59
C MET A 270 41.61 39.44 -2.53
N SER A 271 40.81 39.86 -1.55
CA SER A 271 40.39 41.26 -1.36
C SER A 271 41.36 42.08 -0.51
N TRP A 272 42.33 41.44 0.14
CA TRP A 272 43.39 42.09 0.91
C TRP A 272 44.56 42.55 0.02
#